data_AF-A0A945ZHQ1-F1
#
_entry.id   AF-A0A945ZHQ1-F1
#
_cell.length_a   1.000
_cell.length_b   1.000
_cell.length_c   1.000
_cell.angle_alpha   90.00
_cell.angle_beta   90.00
_cell.angle_gamma   90.00
#
_symmetry.space_group_name_H-M   'P 1'
#
loop_
_entity.id
_entity.type
_entity.pdbx_description
1 polymer ?
#
loop_
_entity_poly.entity_id
_entity_poly.type
_entity_poly.pdbx_seq_one_letter_code
_entity_poly.pdbx_strand_id
1 'polypeptide(L)'
;MKIETTGRRAEEWIGQELSGLGQRVRAARAQRGMTRKILARDSGVSERYLAQMESGKGNPSVAVLLQIAQSMDLEVTDLFRNTQDGKLGLHQMEARLIHELTGRLDSGQLSEAHHILRERFGAAITGGRGQRIALIGLRGAGKSTLGNILSDQFSVPFVELDREIERAYGADIGELLALAGQPAFRRYEHRCLDHQLAENDGVVIASGGGIVANTEAFNRLLERTHVIWLKATPDEHMDRVMAQGDLRPMANSREAMSDLRGILEAREPLYARAHAIVDTSGAKVAESAAKLTATARALISRDDQASRIATPETLQNRATG
;
A
#
# COMPACT_ATOMS: atom_id res chain seq x y z
N MET A 1 -18.61 12.41 -22.29
CA MET A 1 -17.37 11.97 -22.97
C MET A 1 -16.24 11.44 -22.05
N LYS A 2 -16.41 11.39 -20.71
CA LYS A 2 -15.43 10.74 -19.78
C LYS A 2 -15.85 9.36 -19.27
N ILE A 3 -17.13 8.99 -19.40
CA ILE A 3 -17.68 7.70 -18.93
C ILE A 3 -17.32 6.55 -19.90
N GLU A 4 -17.24 6.84 -21.20
CA GLU A 4 -16.88 5.85 -22.25
C GLU A 4 -15.40 5.41 -22.18
N THR A 5 -14.50 6.27 -21.67
CA THR A 5 -13.06 6.00 -21.60
C THR A 5 -12.71 5.06 -20.44
N THR A 6 -13.45 5.09 -19.34
CA THR A 6 -13.26 4.17 -18.20
C THR A 6 -13.80 2.77 -18.51
N GLY A 7 -14.91 2.68 -19.24
CA GLY A 7 -15.48 1.40 -19.71
C GLY A 7 -14.53 0.64 -20.63
N ARG A 8 -13.93 1.30 -21.62
CA ARG A 8 -12.96 0.68 -22.54
C ARG A 8 -11.73 0.12 -21.83
N ARG A 9 -11.17 0.85 -20.85
CA ARG A 9 -9.97 0.39 -20.11
C ARG A 9 -10.28 -0.83 -19.24
N ALA A 10 -11.50 -0.90 -18.67
CA ALA A 10 -11.93 -2.07 -17.91
C ALA A 10 -12.16 -3.29 -18.82
N GLU A 11 -12.78 -3.11 -19.99
CA GLU A 11 -12.99 -4.17 -20.97
C GLU A 11 -11.67 -4.72 -21.54
N GLU A 12 -10.71 -3.84 -21.85
CA GLU A 12 -9.37 -4.23 -22.30
C GLU A 12 -8.61 -5.01 -21.21
N TRP A 13 -8.67 -4.55 -19.96
CA TRP A 13 -8.04 -5.25 -18.84
C TRP A 13 -8.66 -6.63 -18.58
N ILE A 14 -10.00 -6.73 -18.56
CA ILE A 14 -10.70 -8.01 -18.41
C ILE A 14 -10.34 -8.97 -19.55
N GLY A 15 -10.24 -8.48 -20.78
CA GLY A 15 -9.80 -9.28 -21.93
C GLY A 15 -8.40 -9.84 -21.77
N GLN A 16 -7.45 -9.04 -21.25
CA GLN A 16 -6.08 -9.48 -20.97
C GLN A 16 -6.04 -10.55 -19.87
N GLU A 17 -6.80 -10.38 -18.79
CA GLU A 17 -6.89 -11.35 -17.69
C GLU A 17 -7.49 -12.68 -18.14
N LEU A 18 -8.58 -12.64 -18.93
CA LEU A 18 -9.20 -13.85 -19.49
C LEU A 18 -8.27 -14.60 -20.46
N SER A 19 -7.48 -13.86 -21.25
CA SER A 19 -6.43 -14.44 -22.09
C SER A 19 -5.34 -15.11 -21.26
N GLY A 20 -4.87 -14.45 -20.19
CA GLY A 20 -3.89 -15.02 -19.27
C GLY A 20 -4.41 -16.29 -18.57
N LEU A 21 -5.66 -16.27 -18.11
CA LEU A 21 -6.34 -17.42 -17.52
C LEU A 21 -6.40 -18.61 -18.49
N GLY A 22 -6.79 -18.37 -19.74
CA GLY A 22 -6.83 -19.39 -20.78
C GLY A 22 -5.48 -20.05 -21.04
N GLN A 23 -4.40 -19.26 -21.09
CA GLN A 23 -3.04 -19.77 -21.24
C GLN A 23 -2.61 -20.65 -20.05
N ARG A 24 -2.96 -20.24 -18.82
CA ARG A 24 -2.65 -21.00 -17.60
C ARG A 24 -3.39 -22.33 -17.55
N VAL A 25 -4.68 -22.36 -17.88
CA VAL A 25 -5.45 -23.61 -18.00
C VAL A 25 -4.81 -24.54 -19.02
N ARG A 26 -4.42 -24.03 -20.19
CA ARG A 26 -3.72 -24.81 -21.22
C ARG A 26 -2.38 -25.36 -20.73
N ALA A 27 -1.59 -24.54 -20.03
CA ALA A 27 -0.28 -24.93 -19.50
C ALA A 27 -0.41 -26.00 -18.40
N ALA A 28 -1.31 -25.80 -17.43
CA ALA A 28 -1.59 -26.75 -16.37
C ALA A 28 -2.04 -28.11 -16.91
N ARG A 29 -2.88 -28.09 -17.96
CA ARG A 29 -3.34 -29.27 -18.68
C ARG A 29 -2.18 -29.99 -19.39
N ALA A 30 -1.31 -29.23 -20.07
CA ALA A 30 -0.15 -29.78 -20.78
C ALA A 30 0.88 -30.43 -19.83
N GLN A 31 1.16 -29.81 -18.68
CA GLN A 31 2.03 -30.36 -17.64
C GLN A 31 1.56 -31.72 -17.11
N ARG A 32 0.24 -31.95 -17.14
CA ARG A 32 -0.40 -33.20 -16.69
C ARG A 32 -0.65 -34.20 -17.82
N GLY A 33 -0.14 -33.94 -19.03
CA GLY A 33 -0.35 -34.81 -20.19
C GLY A 33 -1.81 -34.92 -20.64
N MET A 34 -2.68 -34.02 -20.18
CA MET A 34 -4.10 -34.06 -20.50
C MET A 34 -4.37 -33.42 -21.88
N THR A 35 -5.21 -34.07 -22.69
CA THR A 35 -5.75 -33.42 -23.90
C THR A 35 -6.99 -32.61 -23.54
N ARG A 36 -7.38 -31.65 -24.39
CA ARG A 36 -8.62 -30.88 -24.20
C ARG A 36 -9.85 -31.79 -24.06
N LYS A 37 -9.89 -32.87 -24.84
CA LYS A 37 -10.92 -33.91 -24.76
C LYS A 37 -10.96 -34.64 -23.42
N ILE A 38 -9.79 -34.96 -22.85
CA ILE A 38 -9.70 -35.60 -21.53
C ILE A 38 -10.22 -34.65 -20.45
N LEU A 39 -9.75 -33.39 -20.45
CA LEU A 39 -10.20 -32.38 -19.50
C LEU A 39 -11.72 -32.13 -19.63
N ALA A 40 -12.25 -32.08 -20.85
CA ALA A 40 -13.69 -31.91 -21.09
C ALA A 40 -14.52 -33.01 -20.43
N ARG A 41 -14.09 -34.28 -20.60
CA ARG A 41 -14.75 -35.43 -19.99
C ARG A 41 -14.67 -35.39 -18.47
N ASP A 42 -13.50 -35.08 -17.92
CA ASP A 42 -13.24 -35.19 -16.49
C ASP A 42 -13.80 -34.00 -15.68
N SER A 43 -13.92 -32.82 -16.31
CA SER A 43 -14.52 -31.62 -15.69
C SER A 43 -16.02 -31.47 -15.96
N GLY A 44 -16.60 -32.25 -16.90
CA GLY A 44 -17.99 -32.08 -17.35
C GLY A 44 -18.23 -30.84 -18.21
N VAL A 45 -17.16 -30.15 -18.64
CA VAL A 45 -17.21 -28.94 -19.47
C VAL A 45 -17.03 -29.30 -20.94
N SER A 46 -17.80 -28.69 -21.84
CA SER A 46 -17.67 -29.02 -23.27
C SER A 46 -16.28 -28.67 -23.84
N GLU A 47 -15.76 -29.54 -24.71
CA GLU A 47 -14.44 -29.34 -25.35
C GLU A 47 -14.38 -28.03 -26.16
N ARG A 48 -15.49 -27.64 -26.79
CA ARG A 48 -15.64 -26.35 -27.50
C ARG A 48 -15.49 -25.16 -26.56
N TYR A 49 -16.10 -25.23 -25.38
CA TYR A 49 -16.00 -24.17 -24.39
C TYR A 49 -14.60 -24.05 -23.80
N LEU A 50 -13.94 -25.18 -23.53
CA LEU A 50 -12.53 -25.20 -23.13
C LEU A 50 -11.62 -24.58 -24.21
N ALA A 51 -11.86 -24.86 -25.49
CA ALA A 51 -11.10 -24.24 -26.59
C ALA A 51 -11.32 -22.72 -26.64
N GLN A 52 -12.55 -22.25 -26.44
CA GLN A 52 -12.85 -20.82 -26.38
C GLN A 52 -12.15 -20.15 -25.17
N MET A 53 -12.18 -20.80 -24.01
CA MET A 53 -11.50 -20.35 -22.79
C MET A 53 -9.98 -20.30 -22.96
N GLU A 54 -9.34 -21.38 -23.44
CA GLU A 54 -7.89 -21.44 -23.67
C GLU A 54 -7.40 -20.39 -24.69
N SER A 55 -8.29 -19.91 -25.55
CA SER A 55 -8.02 -18.84 -26.52
C SER A 55 -8.26 -17.42 -25.99
N GLY A 56 -8.66 -17.27 -24.72
CA GLY A 56 -8.97 -15.98 -24.09
C GLY A 56 -10.33 -15.38 -24.47
N LYS A 57 -11.14 -16.10 -25.25
CA LYS A 57 -12.45 -15.65 -25.74
C LYS A 57 -13.61 -16.11 -24.86
N GLY A 58 -13.34 -16.80 -23.76
CA GLY A 58 -14.34 -17.34 -22.85
C GLY A 58 -14.38 -16.58 -21.53
N ASN A 59 -15.58 -16.42 -20.98
CA ASN A 59 -15.81 -15.88 -19.64
C ASN A 59 -16.39 -16.99 -18.74
N PRO A 60 -15.55 -17.84 -18.14
CA PRO A 60 -16.00 -18.94 -17.30
C PRO A 60 -16.66 -18.46 -16.02
N SER A 61 -17.77 -19.10 -15.65
CA SER A 61 -18.30 -18.94 -14.30
C SER A 61 -17.32 -19.53 -13.28
N VAL A 62 -17.39 -19.04 -12.04
CA VAL A 62 -16.57 -19.56 -10.93
C VAL A 62 -16.80 -21.07 -10.74
N ALA A 63 -18.02 -21.55 -10.93
CA ALA A 63 -18.33 -22.98 -10.84
C ALA A 63 -17.58 -23.81 -11.88
N VAL A 64 -17.48 -23.34 -13.12
CA VAL A 64 -16.72 -24.00 -14.19
C VAL A 64 -15.23 -24.00 -13.88
N LEU A 65 -14.70 -22.91 -13.32
CA LEU A 65 -13.30 -22.85 -12.91
C LEU A 65 -12.97 -23.84 -11.78
N LEU A 66 -13.85 -23.97 -10.79
CA LEU A 66 -13.71 -24.95 -9.72
C LEU A 66 -13.70 -26.38 -10.26
N GLN A 67 -14.61 -26.70 -11.19
CA GLN A 67 -14.66 -28.03 -11.84
C GLN A 67 -13.38 -28.35 -12.62
N ILE A 68 -12.90 -27.38 -13.40
CA ILE A 68 -11.66 -27.50 -14.17
C ILE A 68 -10.47 -27.70 -13.23
N ALA A 69 -10.33 -26.86 -12.19
CA ALA A 69 -9.26 -26.96 -11.21
C ALA A 69 -9.27 -28.32 -10.49
N GLN A 70 -10.44 -28.75 -9.99
CA GLN A 70 -10.60 -30.02 -9.32
C GLN A 70 -10.24 -31.21 -10.22
N SER A 71 -10.67 -31.21 -11.49
CA SER A 71 -10.33 -32.28 -12.44
C SER A 71 -8.85 -32.36 -12.78
N MET A 72 -8.10 -31.27 -12.55
CA MET A 72 -6.65 -31.21 -12.70
C MET A 72 -5.90 -31.37 -11.38
N ASP A 73 -6.58 -31.68 -10.27
CA ASP A 73 -5.96 -31.73 -8.93
C ASP A 73 -5.21 -30.42 -8.59
N LEU A 74 -5.90 -29.29 -8.77
CA LEU A 74 -5.42 -27.94 -8.49
C LEU A 74 -6.40 -27.19 -7.60
N GLU A 75 -5.88 -26.25 -6.82
CA GLU A 75 -6.72 -25.22 -6.21
C GLU A 75 -7.10 -24.19 -7.27
N VAL A 76 -8.31 -23.62 -7.18
CA VAL A 76 -8.77 -22.61 -8.15
C VAL A 76 -7.87 -21.36 -8.17
N THR A 77 -7.25 -21.04 -7.03
CA THR A 77 -6.30 -19.94 -6.87
C THR A 77 -5.07 -20.10 -7.75
N ASP A 78 -4.64 -21.33 -8.05
CA ASP A 78 -3.50 -21.61 -8.92
C ASP A 78 -3.78 -21.20 -10.37
N LEU A 79 -5.05 -21.16 -10.80
CA LEU A 79 -5.45 -20.66 -12.12
C LEU A 79 -5.37 -19.14 -12.25
N PHE A 80 -5.22 -18.40 -11.14
CA PHE A 80 -5.15 -16.94 -11.12
C PHE A 80 -3.75 -16.40 -10.77
N ARG A 81 -2.79 -17.27 -10.43
CA ARG A 81 -1.42 -16.85 -10.12
C ARG A 81 -0.67 -16.49 -11.41
N ASN A 82 -0.10 -15.29 -11.45
CA ASN A 82 0.52 -14.72 -12.65
C ASN A 82 1.80 -15.49 -13.04
N THR A 83 1.89 -15.93 -14.30
CA THR A 83 2.98 -16.79 -14.83
C THR A 83 3.91 -16.07 -15.81
N GLN A 84 3.99 -14.74 -15.73
CA GLN A 84 4.77 -13.94 -16.69
C GLN A 84 6.29 -14.16 -16.61
N ASP A 85 6.83 -14.77 -15.55
CA ASP A 85 8.27 -15.05 -15.42
C ASP A 85 8.56 -16.56 -15.38
N GLY A 86 9.29 -17.08 -16.37
CA GLY A 86 9.72 -18.47 -16.49
C GLY A 86 10.64 -19.03 -15.38
N LYS A 87 10.64 -18.44 -14.18
CA LYS A 87 11.33 -18.93 -12.96
C LYS A 87 10.47 -19.91 -12.15
N LEU A 88 9.53 -20.58 -12.81
CA LEU A 88 8.21 -20.88 -12.28
C LEU A 88 8.06 -22.16 -11.42
N GLY A 89 9.07 -23.03 -11.32
CA GLY A 89 8.94 -24.26 -10.54
C GLY A 89 9.15 -24.07 -9.03
N LEU A 90 10.35 -23.62 -8.68
CA LEU A 90 10.82 -23.61 -7.28
C LEU A 90 10.16 -22.52 -6.44
N HIS A 91 10.03 -21.31 -6.98
CA HIS A 91 9.39 -20.20 -6.26
C HIS A 91 7.90 -20.46 -5.96
N GLN A 92 7.20 -21.17 -6.83
CA GLN A 92 5.79 -21.53 -6.60
C GLN A 92 5.64 -22.59 -5.51
N MET A 93 6.56 -23.56 -5.45
CA MET A 93 6.59 -24.56 -4.38
C MET A 93 6.94 -23.92 -3.04
N GLU A 94 7.96 -23.07 -2.98
CA GLU A 94 8.34 -22.35 -1.76
C GLU A 94 7.22 -21.44 -1.26
N ALA A 95 6.56 -20.69 -2.14
CA ALA A 95 5.43 -19.84 -1.77
C ALA A 95 4.25 -20.65 -1.22
N ARG A 96 3.99 -21.85 -1.77
CA ARG A 96 2.96 -22.76 -1.26
C ARG A 96 3.30 -23.27 0.14
N LEU A 97 4.54 -23.70 0.36
CA LEU A 97 5.01 -24.18 1.66
C LEU A 97 4.95 -23.08 2.73
N ILE A 98 5.32 -21.86 2.37
CA ILE A 98 5.20 -20.69 3.28
C ILE A 98 3.73 -20.45 3.62
N HIS A 99 2.84 -20.45 2.64
CA HIS A 99 1.41 -20.22 2.88
C HIS A 99 0.81 -21.31 3.80
N GLU A 100 1.11 -22.58 3.52
CA GLU A 100 0.68 -23.71 4.36
C GLU A 100 1.22 -23.59 5.79
N LEU A 101 2.49 -23.20 5.95
CA LEU A 101 3.10 -22.97 7.25
C LEU A 101 2.39 -21.84 8.00
N THR A 102 2.15 -20.70 7.34
CA THR A 102 1.45 -19.55 7.95
C THR A 102 0.01 -19.86 8.35
N GLY A 103 -0.68 -20.73 7.61
CA GLY A 103 -2.04 -21.17 7.94
C GLY A 103 -2.13 -22.01 9.23
N ARG A 104 -1.00 -22.48 9.76
CA ARG A 104 -0.91 -23.29 10.98
C ARG A 104 -0.43 -22.51 12.21
N LEU A 105 -0.04 -21.24 12.04
CA LEU A 105 0.47 -20.40 13.12
C LEU A 105 -0.67 -19.70 13.87
N ASP A 106 -0.53 -19.53 15.18
CA ASP A 106 -1.39 -18.63 15.95
C ASP A 106 -1.03 -17.14 15.73
N SER A 107 -1.84 -16.22 16.27
CA SER A 107 -1.64 -14.79 16.07
C SER A 107 -0.31 -14.25 16.62
N GLY A 108 0.19 -14.82 17.71
CA GLY A 108 1.48 -14.43 18.30
C GLY A 108 2.64 -14.90 17.44
N GLN A 109 2.60 -16.17 17.04
CA GLN A 109 3.58 -16.81 16.15
C GLN A 109 3.59 -16.19 14.76
N LEU A 110 2.43 -15.80 14.23
CA LEU A 110 2.33 -15.11 12.95
C LEU A 110 2.96 -13.72 13.02
N SER A 111 2.81 -13.02 14.14
CA SER A 111 3.46 -11.73 14.38
C SER A 111 4.98 -11.86 14.47
N GLU A 112 5.48 -12.91 15.13
CA GLU A 112 6.90 -13.25 15.19
C GLU A 112 7.46 -13.65 13.82
N ALA A 113 6.77 -14.51 13.08
CA ALA A 113 7.14 -14.90 11.72
C ALA A 113 7.17 -13.68 10.80
N HIS A 114 6.18 -12.78 10.90
CA HIS A 114 6.17 -11.51 10.19
C HIS A 114 7.41 -10.70 10.54
N HIS A 115 7.75 -10.53 11.82
CA HIS A 115 8.92 -9.78 12.26
C HIS A 115 10.23 -10.35 11.68
N ILE A 116 10.42 -11.67 11.74
CA ILE A 116 11.61 -12.36 11.20
C ILE A 116 11.70 -12.18 9.67
N LEU A 117 10.59 -12.37 8.96
CA LEU A 117 10.56 -12.21 7.51
C LEU A 117 10.87 -10.75 7.12
N ARG A 118 10.39 -9.78 7.89
CA ARG A 118 10.72 -8.36 7.69
C ARG A 118 12.19 -8.07 7.98
N GLU A 119 12.74 -8.57 9.07
CA GLU A 119 14.13 -8.31 9.43
C GLU A 119 15.08 -8.90 8.37
N ARG A 120 14.81 -10.13 7.93
CA ARG A 120 15.66 -10.90 7.02
C ARG A 120 15.49 -10.53 5.56
N PHE A 121 14.26 -10.29 5.12
CA PHE A 121 13.91 -10.11 3.71
C PHE A 121 13.22 -8.78 3.44
N GLY A 122 12.95 -7.97 4.46
CA GLY A 122 12.28 -6.68 4.31
C GLY A 122 12.96 -5.80 3.29
N ALA A 123 14.29 -5.63 3.35
CA ALA A 123 15.03 -4.81 2.38
C ALA A 123 14.87 -5.29 0.92
N ALA A 124 14.80 -6.61 0.69
CA ALA A 124 14.62 -7.20 -0.64
C ALA A 124 13.16 -7.14 -1.13
N ILE A 125 12.19 -7.21 -0.22
CA ILE A 125 10.74 -7.19 -0.51
C ILE A 125 10.20 -5.75 -0.62
N THR A 126 10.77 -4.81 0.15
CA THR A 126 10.30 -3.43 0.22
C THR A 126 11.02 -2.48 -0.72
N GLY A 127 12.23 -2.84 -1.17
CA GLY A 127 13.26 -1.84 -1.49
C GLY A 127 13.58 -1.03 -0.21
N GLY A 128 14.73 -0.37 -0.14
CA GLY A 128 14.91 0.62 0.92
C GLY A 128 13.75 1.64 0.92
N ARG A 129 13.51 2.32 2.05
CA ARG A 129 12.54 3.43 2.08
C ARG A 129 12.94 4.52 1.08
N GLY A 130 14.24 4.60 0.76
CA GLY A 130 14.79 5.53 -0.22
C GLY A 130 14.55 6.96 0.26
N GLN A 131 14.29 7.88 -0.68
CA GLN A 131 13.96 9.26 -0.32
C GLN A 131 12.44 9.47 -0.13
N ARG A 132 11.71 8.42 0.25
CA ARG A 132 10.25 8.51 0.50
C ARG A 132 10.03 8.94 1.94
N ILE A 133 9.44 10.10 2.14
CA ILE A 133 9.18 10.71 3.45
C ILE A 133 7.68 10.91 3.60
N ALA A 134 7.11 10.53 4.73
CA ALA A 134 5.70 10.77 5.01
C ALA A 134 5.53 11.66 6.24
N LEU A 135 4.77 12.73 6.08
CA LEU A 135 4.45 13.69 7.12
C LEU A 135 3.07 13.38 7.68
N ILE A 136 3.02 12.99 8.95
CA ILE A 136 1.79 12.74 9.69
C ILE A 136 1.56 13.81 10.76
N GLY A 137 0.33 13.98 11.18
CA GLY A 137 -0.06 14.94 12.21
C GLY A 137 -1.43 15.54 11.91
N LEU A 138 -2.00 16.26 12.87
CA LEU A 138 -3.30 16.88 12.69
C LEU A 138 -3.31 17.98 11.63
N ARG A 139 -4.50 18.34 11.17
CA ARG A 139 -4.69 19.54 10.34
C ARG A 139 -4.09 20.75 11.09
N GLY A 140 -3.48 21.67 10.36
CA GLY A 140 -2.73 22.78 10.97
C GLY A 140 -1.32 22.44 11.47
N ALA A 141 -0.87 21.17 11.46
CA ALA A 141 0.51 20.80 11.84
C ALA A 141 1.61 21.38 10.92
N GLY A 142 1.24 22.04 9.81
CA GLY A 142 2.18 22.57 8.84
C GLY A 142 2.67 21.55 7.79
N LYS A 143 2.03 20.37 7.68
CA LYS A 143 2.41 19.32 6.71
C LYS A 143 2.54 19.83 5.27
N SER A 144 1.58 20.60 4.78
CA SER A 144 1.63 21.12 3.40
C SER A 144 2.75 22.14 3.21
N THR A 145 2.90 23.09 4.14
CA THR A 145 3.95 24.11 4.06
C THR A 145 5.34 23.51 4.20
N LEU A 146 5.58 22.71 5.24
CA LEU A 146 6.88 22.09 5.50
C LEU A 146 7.19 20.98 4.49
N GLY A 147 6.17 20.27 4.00
CA GLY A 147 6.30 19.24 2.98
C GLY A 147 6.76 19.78 1.64
N ASN A 148 6.20 20.91 1.18
CA ASN A 148 6.68 21.58 -0.04
C ASN A 148 8.15 21.99 0.10
N ILE A 149 8.51 22.67 1.20
CA ILE A 149 9.91 23.09 1.43
C ILE A 149 10.85 21.88 1.45
N LEU A 150 10.46 20.79 2.10
CA LEU A 150 11.25 19.56 2.16
C LEU A 150 11.40 18.94 0.77
N SER A 151 10.33 18.90 -0.01
CA SER A 151 10.33 18.34 -1.36
C SER A 151 11.29 19.09 -2.29
N ASP A 152 11.32 20.42 -2.23
CA ASP A 152 12.23 21.27 -3.00
C ASP A 152 13.69 20.98 -2.63
N GLN A 153 13.98 20.87 -1.33
CA GLN A 153 15.34 20.62 -0.83
C GLN A 153 15.87 19.23 -1.15
N PHE A 154 14.99 18.24 -1.27
CA PHE A 154 15.34 16.88 -1.67
C PHE A 154 15.17 16.65 -3.18
N SER A 155 14.64 17.62 -3.93
CA SER A 155 14.34 17.52 -5.36
C SER A 155 13.47 16.31 -5.71
N VAL A 156 12.45 16.06 -4.88
CA VAL A 156 11.45 15.00 -5.04
C VAL A 156 10.05 15.61 -5.11
N PRO A 157 9.06 14.93 -5.71
CA PRO A 157 7.68 15.42 -5.73
C PRO A 157 7.08 15.56 -4.33
N PHE A 158 6.20 16.57 -4.16
CA PHE A 158 5.32 16.69 -3.01
C PHE A 158 3.90 16.24 -3.36
N VAL A 159 3.34 15.36 -2.53
CA VAL A 159 2.02 14.79 -2.73
C VAL A 159 1.18 14.95 -1.47
N GLU A 160 -0.03 15.48 -1.62
CA GLU A 160 -1.04 15.49 -0.57
C GLU A 160 -2.02 14.34 -0.84
N LEU A 161 -1.99 13.33 0.02
CA LEU A 161 -2.76 12.11 -0.19
C LEU A 161 -4.27 12.38 -0.28
N ASP A 162 -4.76 13.33 0.52
CA ASP A 162 -6.17 13.75 0.48
C ASP A 162 -6.55 14.30 -0.92
N ARG A 163 -5.67 15.08 -1.56
CA ARG A 163 -5.91 15.59 -2.93
C ARG A 163 -5.86 14.49 -3.98
N GLU A 164 -5.01 13.48 -3.80
CA GLU A 164 -4.99 12.32 -4.69
C GLU A 164 -6.28 11.50 -4.58
N ILE A 165 -6.81 11.34 -3.36
CA ILE A 165 -8.09 10.66 -3.12
C ILE A 165 -9.23 11.40 -3.82
N GLU A 166 -9.29 12.74 -3.68
CA GLU A 166 -10.30 13.58 -4.33
C GLU A 166 -10.22 13.47 -5.86
N ARG A 167 -9.01 13.50 -6.43
CA ARG A 167 -8.82 13.34 -7.88
C ARG A 167 -9.20 11.95 -8.37
N ALA A 168 -8.87 10.90 -7.62
CA ALA A 168 -9.17 9.53 -7.97
C ALA A 168 -10.68 9.22 -7.87
N TYR A 169 -11.38 9.82 -6.91
CA TYR A 169 -12.82 9.67 -6.76
C TYR A 169 -13.62 10.60 -7.69
N GLY A 170 -13.11 11.81 -7.95
CA GLY A 170 -13.74 12.84 -8.79
C GLY A 170 -14.65 13.80 -8.03
N ALA A 171 -14.59 13.82 -6.71
CA ALA A 171 -15.39 14.64 -5.79
C ALA A 171 -14.61 14.85 -4.48
N ASP A 172 -15.06 15.78 -3.64
CA ASP A 172 -14.36 16.07 -2.38
C ASP A 172 -14.50 14.91 -1.37
N ILE A 173 -13.62 14.86 -0.36
CA ILE A 173 -13.65 13.78 0.65
C ILE A 173 -14.95 13.79 1.46
N GLY A 174 -15.55 14.96 1.69
CA GLY A 174 -16.83 15.09 2.38
C GLY A 174 -17.96 14.41 1.60
N GLU A 175 -18.04 14.66 0.30
CA GLU A 175 -18.98 14.01 -0.62
C GLU A 175 -18.72 12.50 -0.73
N LEU A 176 -17.45 12.08 -0.80
CA LEU A 176 -17.07 10.67 -0.78
C LEU A 176 -17.59 9.96 0.48
N LEU A 177 -17.38 10.58 1.64
CA LEU A 177 -17.85 10.03 2.92
C LEU A 177 -19.38 10.02 3.02
N ALA A 178 -20.05 11.08 2.53
CA ALA A 178 -21.51 11.18 2.57
C ALA A 178 -22.20 10.17 1.65
N LEU A 179 -21.66 9.95 0.45
CA LEU A 179 -22.27 9.12 -0.58
C LEU A 179 -21.86 7.64 -0.51
N ALA A 180 -20.57 7.37 -0.26
CA ALA A 180 -20.00 6.02 -0.34
C ALA A 180 -19.50 5.48 1.02
N GLY A 181 -19.51 6.32 2.06
CA GLY A 181 -19.16 5.94 3.42
C GLY A 181 -17.67 5.75 3.68
N GLN A 182 -17.35 5.54 4.95
CA GLN A 182 -15.98 5.32 5.44
C GLN A 182 -15.24 4.16 4.73
N PRO A 183 -15.87 2.99 4.44
CA PRO A 183 -15.16 1.90 3.78
C PRO A 183 -14.67 2.25 2.38
N ALA A 184 -15.44 3.04 1.62
CA ALA A 184 -15.02 3.49 0.29
C ALA A 184 -13.83 4.45 0.39
N PHE A 185 -13.89 5.42 1.31
CA PHE A 185 -12.77 6.31 1.60
C PHE A 185 -11.49 5.52 1.92
N ARG A 186 -11.56 4.52 2.81
CA ARG A 186 -10.40 3.67 3.17
C ARG A 186 -9.81 2.93 1.97
N ARG A 187 -10.65 2.43 1.05
CA ARG A 187 -10.17 1.80 -0.21
C ARG A 187 -9.46 2.78 -1.13
N TYR A 188 -9.96 4.02 -1.25
CA TYR A 188 -9.28 5.05 -2.04
C TYR A 188 -7.98 5.51 -1.37
N GLU A 189 -7.98 5.68 -0.04
CA GLU A 189 -6.79 6.02 0.75
C GLU A 189 -5.67 4.99 0.53
N HIS A 190 -5.98 3.70 0.63
CA HIS A 190 -5.01 2.64 0.38
C HIS A 190 -4.50 2.65 -1.07
N ARG A 191 -5.41 2.71 -2.05
CA ARG A 191 -5.04 2.68 -3.47
C ARG A 191 -4.18 3.86 -3.89
N CYS A 192 -4.51 5.06 -3.42
CA CYS A 192 -3.73 6.26 -3.73
C CYS A 192 -2.36 6.19 -3.08
N LEU A 193 -2.27 5.74 -1.83
CA LEU A 193 -0.99 5.55 -1.15
C LEU A 193 -0.10 4.56 -1.92
N ASP A 194 -0.65 3.41 -2.30
CA ASP A 194 0.06 2.38 -3.04
C ASP A 194 0.62 2.87 -4.37
N HIS A 195 -0.20 3.61 -5.11
CA HIS A 195 0.18 4.20 -6.37
C HIS A 195 1.36 5.16 -6.20
N GLN A 196 1.28 6.08 -5.23
CA GLN A 196 2.36 7.03 -4.96
C GLN A 196 3.67 6.36 -4.53
N LEU A 197 3.58 5.28 -3.76
CA LEU A 197 4.74 4.50 -3.34
C LEU A 197 5.35 3.65 -4.46
N ALA A 198 4.55 3.26 -5.46
CA ALA A 198 4.99 2.45 -6.59
C ALA A 198 5.60 3.30 -7.72
N GLU A 199 5.10 4.51 -7.95
CA GLU A 199 5.57 5.38 -9.03
C GLU A 199 6.80 6.21 -8.67
N ASN A 200 7.08 6.40 -7.38
CA ASN A 200 8.13 7.32 -6.94
C ASN A 200 9.17 6.61 -6.05
N ASP A 201 10.43 6.65 -6.48
CA ASP A 201 11.58 6.20 -5.68
C ASP A 201 11.98 7.23 -4.59
N GLY A 202 11.52 8.47 -4.73
CA GLY A 202 11.59 9.53 -3.73
C GLY A 202 10.36 10.42 -3.82
N VAL A 203 9.72 10.72 -2.69
CA VAL A 203 8.50 11.54 -2.63
C VAL A 203 8.30 12.04 -1.20
N VAL A 204 7.78 13.26 -1.03
CA VAL A 204 7.28 13.75 0.26
C VAL A 204 5.75 13.65 0.24
N ILE A 205 5.19 12.79 1.10
CA ILE A 205 3.75 12.56 1.20
C ILE A 205 3.21 13.25 2.46
N ALA A 206 2.25 14.15 2.32
CA ALA A 206 1.44 14.65 3.44
C ALA A 206 0.14 13.84 3.52
N SER A 207 -0.10 13.19 4.67
CA SER A 207 -1.31 12.39 4.88
C SER A 207 -2.41 13.16 5.60
N GLY A 208 -3.67 12.77 5.40
CA GLY A 208 -4.76 13.18 6.28
C GLY A 208 -4.49 12.81 7.74
N GLY A 209 -4.98 13.62 8.69
CA GLY A 209 -4.74 13.38 10.13
C GLY A 209 -5.38 12.10 10.66
N GLY A 210 -6.32 11.51 9.91
CA GLY A 210 -7.00 10.26 10.26
C GLY A 210 -6.31 9.00 9.76
N ILE A 211 -5.20 9.09 9.03
CA ILE A 211 -4.53 7.92 8.45
C ILE A 211 -4.04 6.95 9.52
N VAL A 212 -3.64 7.45 10.68
CA VAL A 212 -3.15 6.65 11.80
C VAL A 212 -4.20 5.71 12.39
N ALA A 213 -5.49 6.01 12.18
CA ALA A 213 -6.61 5.16 12.56
C ALA A 213 -6.95 4.11 11.48
N ASN A 214 -6.27 4.13 10.33
CA ASN A 214 -6.30 3.05 9.33
C ASN A 214 -5.04 2.20 9.50
N THR A 215 -5.16 1.08 10.22
CA THR A 215 -4.03 0.20 10.52
C THR A 215 -3.28 -0.24 9.25
N GLU A 216 -3.99 -0.57 8.18
CA GLU A 216 -3.40 -1.05 6.93
C GLU A 216 -2.58 0.05 6.23
N ALA A 217 -3.19 1.21 5.98
CA ALA A 217 -2.50 2.33 5.34
C ALA A 217 -1.35 2.87 6.20
N PHE A 218 -1.53 2.94 7.53
CA PHE A 218 -0.51 3.43 8.42
C PHE A 218 0.68 2.47 8.54
N ASN A 219 0.44 1.17 8.65
CA ASN A 219 1.51 0.19 8.59
C ASN A 219 2.25 0.32 7.26
N ARG A 220 1.54 0.42 6.13
CA ARG A 220 2.19 0.61 4.83
C ARG A 220 3.09 1.84 4.76
N LEU A 221 2.65 2.98 5.32
CA LEU A 221 3.50 4.16 5.48
C LEU A 221 4.73 3.89 6.34
N LEU A 222 4.53 3.29 7.51
CA LEU A 222 5.58 2.89 8.44
C LEU A 222 6.54 1.87 7.86
N GLU A 223 6.22 1.21 6.77
CA GLU A 223 7.06 0.20 6.14
C GLU A 223 7.81 0.72 4.91
N ARG A 224 7.18 1.62 4.14
CA ARG A 224 7.68 2.05 2.83
C ARG A 224 8.25 3.47 2.82
N THR A 225 8.12 4.22 3.90
CA THR A 225 8.55 5.64 3.97
C THR A 225 9.20 5.98 5.30
N HIS A 226 10.01 7.02 5.34
CA HIS A 226 10.42 7.68 6.58
C HIS A 226 9.27 8.52 7.12
N VAL A 227 8.45 7.91 7.97
CA VAL A 227 7.34 8.59 8.67
C VAL A 227 7.86 9.54 9.75
N ILE A 228 7.51 10.82 9.64
CA ILE A 228 7.82 11.89 10.60
C ILE A 228 6.52 12.50 11.11
N TRP A 229 6.34 12.53 12.43
CA TRP A 229 5.23 13.22 13.07
C TRP A 229 5.56 14.69 13.29
N LEU A 230 4.79 15.57 12.66
CA LEU A 230 4.80 17.01 12.96
C LEU A 230 3.88 17.28 14.15
N LYS A 231 4.47 17.57 15.31
CA LYS A 231 3.76 17.89 16.55
C LYS A 231 3.59 19.41 16.67
N ALA A 232 2.42 19.84 17.12
CA ALA A 232 2.16 21.21 17.54
C ALA A 232 1.23 21.17 18.76
N THR A 233 1.14 22.26 19.51
CA THR A 233 0.17 22.36 20.61
C THR A 233 -1.27 22.39 20.06
N PRO A 234 -2.27 21.91 20.85
CA PRO A 234 -3.68 21.98 20.44
C PRO A 234 -4.13 23.40 20.07
N ASP A 235 -3.67 24.40 20.81
CA ASP A 235 -4.04 25.80 20.59
C ASP A 235 -3.45 26.31 19.25
N GLU A 236 -2.19 25.97 18.93
CA GLU A 236 -1.61 26.33 17.63
C GLU A 236 -2.25 25.58 16.44
N HIS A 237 -2.68 24.33 16.63
CA HIS A 237 -3.47 23.62 15.61
C HIS A 237 -4.75 24.39 15.28
N MET A 238 -5.44 24.88 16.32
CA MET A 238 -6.68 25.63 16.15
C MET A 238 -6.42 26.98 15.45
N ASP A 239 -5.46 27.75 15.93
CA ASP A 239 -5.12 29.06 15.35
C ASP A 239 -4.77 28.95 13.86
N ARG A 240 -3.99 27.93 13.48
CA ARG A 240 -3.59 27.70 12.09
C ARG A 240 -4.76 27.23 11.21
N VAL A 241 -5.68 26.42 11.74
CA VAL A 241 -6.89 26.00 11.02
C VAL A 241 -7.84 27.17 10.81
N MET A 242 -8.00 28.04 11.82
CA MET A 242 -8.79 29.26 11.74
C MET A 242 -8.22 30.23 10.69
N ALA A 243 -6.90 30.43 10.68
CA ALA A 243 -6.22 31.26 9.69
C ALA A 243 -6.37 30.76 8.24
N GLN A 244 -6.64 29.46 8.05
CA GLN A 244 -6.88 28.83 6.74
C GLN A 244 -8.33 28.95 6.26
N GLY A 245 -9.20 29.67 6.98
CA GLY A 245 -10.58 29.95 6.57
C GLY A 245 -11.56 28.80 6.81
N ASP A 246 -11.14 27.76 7.53
CA ASP A 246 -12.03 26.69 7.98
C ASP A 246 -12.72 27.14 9.27
N LEU A 247 -13.90 27.75 9.14
CA LEU A 247 -14.68 28.31 10.25
C LEU A 247 -15.54 27.27 10.99
N ARG A 248 -15.54 26.00 10.55
CA ARG A 248 -16.25 24.90 11.25
C ARG A 248 -15.93 24.81 12.76
N PRO A 249 -14.71 25.10 13.23
CA PRO A 249 -14.39 25.15 14.66
C PRO A 249 -15.06 26.31 15.42
N MET A 250 -15.47 27.41 14.74
CA MET A 250 -16.09 28.56 15.39
C MET A 250 -17.59 28.39 15.67
N ALA A 251 -18.25 27.44 14.99
CA ALA A 251 -19.68 27.21 15.20
C ALA A 251 -20.01 26.66 16.60
N ASN A 252 -19.03 26.05 17.31
CA ASN A 252 -19.16 25.49 18.66
C ASN A 252 -17.81 25.53 19.45
N SER A 253 -17.15 26.70 19.54
CA SER A 253 -15.72 26.82 19.91
C SER A 253 -15.24 26.08 21.17
N ARG A 254 -16.09 25.93 22.20
CA ARG A 254 -15.72 25.25 23.45
C ARG A 254 -15.78 23.73 23.35
N GLU A 255 -16.80 23.19 22.67
CA GLU A 255 -16.92 21.76 22.37
C GLU A 255 -15.91 21.35 21.32
N ALA A 256 -15.72 22.14 20.26
CA ALA A 256 -14.74 21.89 19.21
C ALA A 256 -13.29 21.80 19.74
N MET A 257 -12.91 22.64 20.72
CA MET A 257 -11.61 22.55 21.38
C MET A 257 -11.49 21.32 22.28
N SER A 258 -12.57 20.93 22.96
CA SER A 258 -12.63 19.69 23.74
C SER A 258 -12.48 18.45 22.84
N ASP A 259 -13.19 18.41 21.72
CA ASP A 259 -13.13 17.35 20.72
C ASP A 259 -11.74 17.26 20.06
N LEU A 260 -11.13 18.40 19.72
CA LEU A 260 -9.77 18.43 19.19
C LEU A 260 -8.76 17.83 20.18
N ARG A 261 -8.88 18.19 21.47
CA ARG A 261 -8.03 17.63 22.53
C ARG A 261 -8.26 16.12 22.68
N GLY A 262 -9.52 15.67 22.66
CA GLY A 262 -9.84 14.25 22.70
C GLY A 262 -9.30 13.46 21.48
N ILE A 263 -9.37 14.05 20.28
CA ILE A 263 -8.78 13.47 19.07
C ILE A 263 -7.26 13.39 19.18
N LEU A 264 -6.60 14.43 19.71
CA LEU A 264 -5.15 14.43 19.93
C LEU A 264 -4.75 13.34 20.91
N GLU A 265 -5.40 13.29 22.07
CA GLU A 265 -5.14 12.31 23.12
C GLU A 265 -5.30 10.88 22.60
N ALA A 266 -6.38 10.61 21.84
CA ALA A 266 -6.62 9.30 21.24
C ALA A 266 -5.60 8.93 20.14
N ARG A 267 -5.10 9.92 19.38
CA ARG A 267 -4.17 9.68 18.26
C ARG A 267 -2.70 9.76 18.64
N GLU A 268 -2.34 10.36 19.77
CA GLU A 268 -0.96 10.54 20.21
C GLU A 268 -0.20 9.20 20.31
N PRO A 269 -0.75 8.12 20.90
CA PRO A 269 -0.08 6.81 20.90
C PRO A 269 0.17 6.26 19.49
N LEU A 270 -0.72 6.58 18.54
CA LEU A 270 -0.58 6.13 17.15
C LEU A 270 0.45 6.98 16.39
N TYR A 271 0.42 8.30 16.57
CA TYR A 271 1.43 9.20 16.01
C TYR A 271 2.83 8.91 16.55
N ALA A 272 2.95 8.52 17.82
CA ALA A 272 4.21 8.16 18.47
C ALA A 272 4.91 6.95 17.81
N ARG A 273 4.21 6.15 17.00
CA ARG A 273 4.81 5.07 16.20
C ARG A 273 5.65 5.57 15.01
N ALA A 274 5.61 6.87 14.70
CA ALA A 274 6.47 7.47 13.67
C ALA A 274 7.96 7.26 13.98
N HIS A 275 8.81 7.23 12.95
CA HIS A 275 10.25 7.04 13.13
C HIS A 275 10.94 8.25 13.77
N ALA A 276 10.34 9.43 13.66
CA ALA A 276 10.81 10.64 14.31
C ALA A 276 9.66 11.61 14.59
N ILE A 277 9.92 12.53 15.51
CA ILE A 277 9.00 13.61 15.90
C ILE A 277 9.73 14.93 15.63
N VAL A 278 9.02 15.88 15.01
CA VAL A 278 9.46 17.26 14.85
C VAL A 278 8.42 18.16 15.50
N ASP A 279 8.80 18.79 16.60
CA ASP A 279 7.95 19.79 17.25
C ASP A 279 8.04 21.12 16.50
N THR A 280 6.89 21.64 16.10
CA THR A 280 6.71 22.89 15.38
C THR A 280 6.12 24.00 16.26
N SER A 281 5.93 23.74 17.55
CA SER A 281 5.34 24.67 18.52
C SER A 281 6.28 25.85 18.76
N GLY A 282 5.75 27.07 18.71
CA GLY A 282 6.47 28.33 18.94
C GLY A 282 7.61 28.64 17.94
N ALA A 283 7.83 27.80 16.94
CA ALA A 283 8.94 27.92 16.00
C ALA A 283 8.51 28.61 14.69
N LYS A 284 9.42 29.37 14.08
CA LYS A 284 9.20 29.93 12.74
C LYS A 284 9.27 28.82 11.70
N VAL A 285 8.53 28.98 10.59
CA VAL A 285 8.50 28.00 9.48
C VAL A 285 9.90 27.60 9.01
N ALA A 286 10.82 28.57 8.86
CA ALA A 286 12.20 28.30 8.44
C ALA A 286 12.98 27.42 9.42
N GLU A 287 12.77 27.62 10.73
CA GLU A 287 13.41 26.82 11.77
C GLU A 287 12.83 25.39 11.80
N SER A 288 11.51 25.26 11.73
CA SER A 288 10.84 23.96 11.64
C SER A 288 11.25 23.20 10.37
N ALA A 289 11.41 23.89 9.24
CA ALA A 289 11.87 23.29 7.99
C ALA A 289 13.32 22.80 8.09
N ALA A 290 14.21 23.58 8.70
CA ALA A 290 15.60 23.17 8.93
C ALA A 290 15.67 21.93 9.86
N LYS A 291 14.90 21.92 10.95
CA LYS A 291 14.79 20.75 11.85
C LYS A 291 14.26 19.53 11.10
N LEU A 292 13.17 19.68 10.36
CA LEU A 292 12.56 18.60 9.57
C LEU A 292 13.55 18.00 8.57
N THR A 293 14.30 18.86 7.87
CA THR A 293 15.29 18.44 6.88
C THR A 293 16.43 17.67 7.52
N ALA A 294 16.96 18.16 8.64
CA ALA A 294 18.01 17.46 9.39
C ALA A 294 17.53 16.08 9.86
N THR A 295 16.31 16.01 10.41
CA THR A 295 15.69 14.75 10.83
C THR A 295 15.51 13.79 9.66
N ALA A 296 14.99 14.26 8.52
CA ALA A 296 14.80 13.44 7.32
C ALA A 296 16.14 12.89 6.79
N ARG A 297 17.18 13.73 6.67
CA ARG A 297 18.52 13.30 6.25
C ARG A 297 19.10 12.24 7.20
N ALA A 298 18.90 12.40 8.50
CA ALA A 298 19.37 11.44 9.49
C ALA A 298 18.66 10.08 9.37
N LEU A 299 17.35 10.08 9.13
CA LEU A 299 16.58 8.85 8.92
C LEU A 299 17.00 8.12 7.65
N ILE A 300 17.12 8.83 6.53
CA ILE A 300 17.58 8.27 5.24
C ILE A 300 18.99 7.68 5.41
N SER A 301 19.93 8.44 6.00
CA SER A 301 21.31 7.97 6.19
C SER A 301 21.41 6.72 7.06
N ARG A 302 20.56 6.60 8.09
CA ARG A 302 20.51 5.40 8.96
C ARG A 302 20.00 4.17 8.21
N ASP A 303 18.99 4.33 7.38
CA ASP A 303 18.39 3.26 6.57
C ASP A 303 19.35 2.79 5.47
N ASP A 304 20.07 3.72 4.83
CA ASP A 304 21.13 3.43 3.86
C ASP A 304 22.27 2.63 4.50
N GLN A 305 22.70 3.00 5.71
CA GLN A 305 23.74 2.28 6.44
C GLN A 305 23.28 0.87 6.86
N ALA A 306 22.05 0.74 7.35
CA ALA A 306 21.47 -0.56 7.72
C ALA A 306 21.35 -1.48 6.49
N SER A 307 20.95 -0.93 5.34
CA SER A 307 20.84 -1.67 4.07
C SER A 307 22.20 -2.13 3.54
N ARG A 308 23.26 -1.33 3.69
CA ARG A 308 24.63 -1.71 3.29
C ARG A 308 25.22 -2.83 4.15
N ILE A 309 24.96 -2.83 5.46
CA ILE A 309 25.42 -3.88 6.38
C ILE A 309 24.72 -5.22 6.09
N ALA A 310 23.47 -5.18 5.62
CA ALA A 310 22.67 -6.35 5.25
C ALA A 310 23.03 -6.95 3.87
N THR A 311 23.98 -6.37 3.12
CA THR A 311 24.38 -6.87 1.80
C THR A 311 25.30 -8.11 1.93
N PRO A 312 25.20 -9.15 1.07
CA PRO A 312 25.79 -10.48 1.31
C PRO A 312 27.33 -10.53 1.37
N GLU A 313 28.05 -9.47 1.00
CA GLU A 313 29.53 -9.46 1.01
C GLU A 313 30.11 -9.56 2.43
N THR A 314 29.36 -9.18 3.47
CA THR A 314 29.87 -9.22 4.85
C THR A 314 29.79 -10.62 5.49
N LEU A 315 29.07 -11.58 4.89
CA LEU A 315 28.95 -12.95 5.42
C LEU A 315 30.06 -13.89 4.92
N GLN A 316 30.75 -13.56 3.82
CA GLN A 316 31.86 -14.40 3.32
C GLN A 316 33.16 -14.25 4.13
N ASN A 317 33.34 -13.16 4.89
CA ASN A 317 34.55 -12.96 5.70
C ASN A 317 34.47 -13.53 7.14
N ARG A 318 33.38 -14.19 7.53
CA ARG A 318 33.27 -14.89 8.82
C ARG A 318 33.35 -16.42 8.73
N ALA A 319 33.54 -16.98 7.52
CA ALA A 319 33.66 -18.42 7.29
C ALA A 319 35.11 -18.89 7.02
N THR A 320 36.09 -17.98 7.01
CA THR A 320 37.52 -18.30 6.77
C THR A 320 38.47 -17.69 7.81
N GLY A 321 37.99 -17.43 9.03
CA GLY A 321 38.81 -17.03 10.18
C GLY A 321 38.80 -18.10 11.26
#